data_AF-A0A948PU24-F1
#
_entry.id   AF-A0A948PU24-F1
#
_cell.length_a   1.000
_cell.length_b   1.000
_cell.length_c   1.000
_cell.angle_alpha   90.00
_cell.angle_beta   90.00
_cell.angle_gamma   90.00
#
_symmetry.space_group_name_H-M   'P 1'
#
loop_
_entity.id
_entity.type
_entity.pdbx_description
1 polymer ?
#
loop_
_entity_poly.entity_id
_entity_poly.type
_entity_poly.pdbx_seq_one_letter_code
_entity_poly.pdbx_strand_id
1 'polypeptide(L)'
;MKFILGKKIGMTQVFNEQGKIVPVTLIEAGPCFVIQNRTKEKDNYEAVQIGFEEMKESKTKKPQKGHFKKTNLEKNFRYLR
;
A
#
# COMPACT_ATOMS: atom_id res chain seq x y z
N MET A 1 8.84 -10.77 -8.61
CA MET A 1 8.93 -9.30 -8.74
C MET A 1 8.60 -8.68 -7.39
N LYS A 2 9.35 -7.69 -6.91
CA LYS A 2 9.10 -7.03 -5.61
C LYS A 2 8.40 -5.70 -5.87
N PHE A 3 7.37 -5.35 -5.09
CA PHE A 3 6.69 -4.06 -5.17
C PHE A 3 6.22 -3.61 -3.78
N ILE A 4 5.97 -2.30 -3.64
CA ILE A 4 5.38 -1.68 -2.45
C ILE A 4 4.43 -0.57 -2.91
N LEU A 5 3.40 -0.30 -2.12
CA LEU A 5 2.55 0.87 -2.33
C LEU A 5 3.16 2.09 -1.65
N GLY A 6 3.06 3.23 -2.33
CA GLY A 6 3.53 4.49 -1.79
C GLY A 6 2.73 5.66 -2.35
N LYS A 7 2.83 6.80 -1.65
CA LYS A 7 2.21 8.06 -2.03
C LYS A 7 3.29 8.99 -2.58
N LYS A 8 3.04 9.58 -3.75
CA LYS A 8 3.88 10.65 -4.29
C LYS A 8 3.73 11.88 -3.41
N ILE A 9 4.83 12.33 -2.81
CA ILE A 9 4.88 13.52 -1.96
C ILE A 9 5.23 14.75 -2.77
N GLY A 10 6.20 14.64 -3.68
CA GLY A 10 6.65 15.76 -4.48
C GLY A 10 7.91 15.45 -5.26
N MET A 11 8.51 16.51 -5.81
CA MET A 11 9.78 16.45 -6.52
C MET A 11 10.76 17.40 -5.85
N THR A 12 12.01 17.00 -5.73
CA THR A 12 13.11 17.82 -5.23
C THR A 12 14.37 17.53 -6.03
N GLN A 13 15.47 18.19 -5.68
CA GLN A 13 16.77 17.93 -6.25
C GLN A 13 17.75 17.55 -5.14
N VAL A 14 18.64 16.61 -5.44
CA VAL A 14 19.74 16.20 -4.56
C VAL A 14 21.06 16.42 -5.28
N PHE A 15 22.08 16.83 -4.54
CA PHE A 15 23.45 16.89 -5.06
C PHE A 15 24.09 15.53 -4.89
N ASN A 16 24.66 14.99 -5.96
CA ASN A 16 25.47 13.79 -5.87
C ASN A 16 26.89 14.12 -5.35
N GLU A 17 27.68 13.10 -5.04
CA GLU A 17 29.06 13.26 -4.51
C GLU A 17 30.00 14.03 -5.45
N GLN A 18 29.64 14.15 -6.73
CA GLN A 18 30.39 14.85 -7.77
C GLN A 18 29.89 16.29 -7.97
N GLY A 19 28.99 16.79 -7.12
CA GLY A 19 28.42 18.14 -7.18
C GLY A 19 27.38 18.36 -8.28
N LYS A 20 26.90 17.30 -8.96
CA LYS A 20 25.85 17.39 -9.98
C LYS A 20 24.46 17.36 -9.35
N ILE A 21 23.55 18.13 -9.92
CA ILE A 21 22.13 18.18 -9.52
C ILE A 21 21.39 17.00 -10.16
N VAL A 22 20.73 16.20 -9.32
CA VAL A 22 19.87 15.09 -9.76
C VAL A 22 18.43 15.37 -9.33
N PRO A 23 17.47 15.49 -10.28
CA PRO A 23 16.06 15.63 -9.95
C PRO A 23 15.51 14.29 -9.45
N VAL A 24 14.81 14.30 -8.31
CA VAL A 24 14.27 13.11 -7.67
C VAL A 24 12.81 13.31 -7.29
N THR A 25 12.05 12.20 -7.24
CA THR A 25 10.66 12.19 -6.74
C THR A 25 10.64 11.60 -5.34
N LEU A 26 10.07 12.32 -4.38
CA LEU A 26 9.81 11.83 -3.04
C LEU A 26 8.56 10.94 -3.05
N ILE A 27 8.72 9.70 -2.62
CA ILE A 27 7.66 8.72 -2.45
C ILE A 27 7.66 8.29 -0.98
N GLU A 28 6.55 8.52 -0.28
CA GLU A 28 6.31 7.96 1.05
C GLU A 28 5.81 6.53 0.85
N ALA A 29 6.67 5.56 1.10
CA ALA A 29 6.35 4.15 0.95
C ALA A 29 6.04 3.51 2.31
N GLY A 30 4.95 2.75 2.37
CA GLY A 30 4.59 1.95 3.54
C GLY A 30 4.04 2.73 4.75
N PRO A 31 3.58 2.01 5.79
CA PRO A 31 3.54 0.55 5.90
C PRO A 31 2.48 -0.09 4.98
N CYS A 32 2.86 -1.22 4.36
CA CYS A 32 1.99 -2.02 3.48
C CYS A 32 1.65 -3.35 4.15
N PHE A 33 0.37 -3.67 4.29
CA PHE A 33 -0.08 -4.88 4.99
C PHE A 33 -0.75 -5.87 4.04
N VAL A 34 -0.50 -7.16 4.23
CA VAL A 34 -1.16 -8.20 3.43
C VAL A 34 -2.58 -8.42 3.97
N ILE A 35 -3.58 -8.24 3.10
CA ILE A 35 -5.00 -8.33 3.47
C ILE A 35 -5.60 -9.66 3.02
N GLN A 36 -5.29 -10.11 1.81
CA GLN A 36 -5.81 -11.36 1.27
C GLN A 36 -4.77 -12.03 0.40
N ASN A 37 -4.65 -13.35 0.54
CA ASN A 37 -3.90 -14.18 -0.40
C ASN A 37 -4.88 -14.86 -1.35
N ARG A 38 -4.69 -14.69 -2.66
CA ARG A 38 -5.47 -15.35 -3.72
C ARG A 38 -4.68 -16.53 -4.26
N THR A 39 -5.34 -17.66 -4.36
CA THR A 39 -4.73 -18.95 -4.72
C THR A 39 -5.41 -19.53 -5.94
N LYS A 40 -4.69 -20.29 -6.77
CA LYS A 40 -5.25 -20.88 -8.01
C LYS A 40 -6.52 -21.69 -7.76
N GLU A 41 -6.57 -22.43 -6.66
CA GLU A 41 -7.69 -23.31 -6.30
C GLU A 41 -8.99 -22.56 -6.03
N LYS A 42 -8.91 -21.35 -5.45
CA LYS A 42 -10.09 -20.57 -5.04
C LYS A 42 -10.42 -19.45 -6.02
N ASP A 43 -9.40 -18.83 -6.60
CA ASP A 43 -9.51 -17.58 -7.34
C ASP A 43 -9.15 -17.72 -8.83
N ASN A 44 -8.72 -18.90 -9.31
CA ASN A 44 -8.21 -19.16 -10.67
C ASN A 44 -6.90 -18.44 -11.03
N TYR A 45 -6.25 -17.74 -10.09
CA TYR A 45 -4.94 -17.13 -10.27
C TYR A 45 -4.21 -16.91 -8.93
N GLU A 46 -2.92 -16.59 -8.99
CA GLU A 46 -2.10 -16.28 -7.81
C GLU A 46 -1.90 -14.77 -7.70
N ALA A 47 -2.29 -14.20 -6.57
CA ALA A 47 -2.01 -12.80 -6.26
C ALA A 47 -2.08 -12.53 -4.76
N VAL A 48 -1.45 -11.45 -4.33
CA VAL A 48 -1.54 -10.96 -2.96
C VAL A 48 -2.19 -9.58 -2.99
N GLN A 49 -3.22 -9.40 -2.18
CA GLN A 49 -3.84 -8.10 -1.94
C GLN A 49 -3.16 -7.40 -0.77
N ILE A 50 -2.76 -6.16 -0.99
CA ILE A 50 -2.03 -5.31 -0.06
C ILE A 50 -2.86 -4.06 0.27
N GLY A 51 -2.85 -3.69 1.55
CA GLY A 51 -3.46 -2.48 2.09
C GLY A 51 -2.41 -1.40 2.36
N PHE A 52 -2.74 -0.15 2.01
CA PHE A 52 -1.90 1.04 2.22
C PHE A 52 -2.75 2.24 2.70
N GLU A 53 -2.12 3.08 3.54
CA GLU A 53 -2.71 4.22 4.27
C GLU A 53 -3.85 3.80 5.23
N GLU A 54 -3.58 3.86 6.54
CA GLU A 54 -4.57 3.52 7.57
C GLU A 54 -5.71 4.55 7.60
N MET A 55 -6.94 4.07 7.74
CA MET A 55 -8.14 4.86 7.78
C MET A 55 -8.94 4.57 9.05
N LYS A 56 -9.47 5.65 9.66
CA LYS A 56 -10.36 5.54 10.83
C LYS A 56 -11.58 4.69 10.49
N GLU A 57 -12.03 3.89 11.47
CA GLU A 57 -13.18 3.02 11.31
C GLU A 57 -14.48 3.78 10.98
N SER A 58 -14.60 5.03 11.44
CA SER A 58 -15.72 5.92 11.13
C SER A 58 -15.82 6.28 9.65
N LYS A 59 -14.69 6.28 8.92
CA LYS A 59 -14.64 6.56 7.47
C LYS A 59 -14.74 5.30 6.61
N THR A 60 -14.80 4.13 7.22
CA THR A 60 -14.84 2.85 6.50
C THR A 60 -16.28 2.42 6.23
N LYS A 61 -16.59 2.08 4.97
CA LYS A 61 -17.93 1.60 4.59
C LYS A 61 -18.22 0.21 5.18
N LYS A 62 -19.48 -0.09 5.50
CA LYS A 62 -19.93 -1.38 6.07
C LYS A 62 -19.36 -2.63 5.35
N PRO A 63 -19.38 -2.75 4.00
CA PRO A 63 -18.81 -3.93 3.34
C PRO A 63 -17.29 -4.06 3.52
N GLN A 64 -16.57 -2.94 3.53
CA GLN A 64 -15.12 -2.94 3.73
C GLN A 64 -14.76 -3.36 5.16
N LYS A 65 -15.54 -2.91 6.17
CA LYS A 65 -15.36 -3.38 7.55
C LYS A 65 -15.46 -4.90 7.67
N GLY A 66 -16.45 -5.50 7.00
CA GLY A 66 -16.60 -6.96 6.97
C GLY A 66 -15.41 -7.67 6.31
N HIS A 67 -14.82 -7.05 5.28
CA HIS A 67 -13.60 -7.55 4.62
C HIS A 67 -12.39 -7.50 5.55
N PHE A 68 -12.15 -6.35 6.20
CA PHE A 68 -11.02 -6.17 7.12
C PHE A 68 -11.13 -7.02 8.39
N LYS A 69 -12.35 -7.24 8.92
CA LYS A 69 -12.58 -8.13 10.07
C LYS A 69 -12.19 -9.59 9.84
N LYS A 70 -12.12 -10.04 8.58
CA LYS A 70 -11.65 -11.40 8.25
C LYS A 70 -10.13 -11.51 8.36
N THR A 71 -9.43 -10.38 8.45
CA THR A 71 -7.98 -10.31 8.62
C THR A 71 -7.65 -10.09 10.08
N ASN A 72 -6.51 -10.61 10.56
CA ASN A 72 -6.05 -10.40 11.94
C ASN A 72 -5.51 -8.98 12.21
N LEU A 73 -5.90 -8.00 11.38
CA LEU A 73 -5.45 -6.62 11.47
C LEU A 73 -6.61 -5.78 12.02
N GLU A 74 -6.43 -5.17 13.19
CA GLU A 74 -7.37 -4.18 13.74
C GLU A 74 -7.24 -2.81 13.04
N LYS A 75 -7.03 -2.82 11.72
CA LYS A 75 -6.75 -1.64 10.90
C LYS A 75 -7.57 -1.69 9.62
N ASN A 76 -8.11 -0.55 9.23
CA ASN A 76 -8.75 -0.39 7.92
C ASN A 76 -7.81 0.39 7.01
N PHE A 77 -7.80 0.06 5.73
CA PHE A 77 -6.91 0.70 4.76
C PHE A 77 -7.71 1.48 3.72
N ARG A 78 -7.16 2.62 3.31
CA ARG A 78 -7.76 3.48 2.28
C ARG A 78 -7.55 2.92 0.88
N TYR A 79 -6.37 2.37 0.62
CA TYR A 79 -6.01 1.76 -0.66
C TYR A 79 -5.84 0.26 -0.51
N LEU A 80 -6.45 -0.49 -1.43
CA LEU A 80 -6.30 -1.93 -1.59
C LEU A 80 -5.86 -2.20 -3.03
N ARG A 81 -4.73 -2.90 -3.21
CA ARG A 81 -4.22 -3.31 -4.52
C ARG A 81 -3.77 -4.75 -4.53
#